data_AF-A0A921IZ09-F1
#
_entry.id   AF-A0A921IZ09-F1
#
_cell.length_a   1.000
_cell.length_b   1.000
_cell.length_c   1.000
_cell.angle_alpha   90.00
_cell.angle_beta   90.00
_cell.angle_gamma   90.00
#
_symmetry.space_group_name_H-M   'P 1'
#
loop_
_entity.id
_entity.type
_entity.pdbx_description
1 polymer ?
#
loop_
_entity_poly.entity_id
_entity_poly.type
_entity_poly.pdbx_seq_one_letter_code
_entity_poly.pdbx_strand_id
1 'polypeptide(L)'
;MSNDQDDLKIDFASVFPAKGDARRPPEWYGRALLYTAIAVFLAYFVWRSWGKVSGVVLDVVISLFLALAIEPVVLLLVRHGWKRGVASAVSLIGLGAVIVALLALFGNMFVQQAISMVKGLPGVYDEISRTVEQYTSFKLPEIQNLGSEIFNNIQTSWVTDFAGQALSTTMGLFGFLLDLLTVVMVTYYLSAAGPKLRRSLCQWLGPVTQRRFLLGWTIVQDQISNFLFSRTILAAINAVCTAIFLDLIRVPYWLPLALFCGIVSQFIPTVGTYIGGALPVLFAWGSNGIMYAVGVLVYIVVYQQIENLILSPKISQRTMDLNPAVAFLAVLVFGGVFGALGAFLALPITASLQAIFKVYTIRYELVDSPLMNDPKPVKKSKIVAGAEAFSDHVIKPMSDHMPRAARGSSARVPSDDNFERLRELYQMPTAEDLDGSQTVAIPKRVPPATGGKPVLAGAEPDNEDIPGPDDGPEAATAAAAAGHGTATDGTDAVASKPNTDNPRSGWR
;
A
#
# COMPACT_ATOMS: atom_id res chain seq x y z
N MET A 1 87.23 13.14 27.81
CA MET A 1 86.23 12.98 26.74
C MET A 1 85.48 11.69 27.00
N SER A 2 84.41 11.78 27.78
CA SER A 2 83.43 10.70 27.99
C SER A 2 82.47 10.68 26.81
N ASN A 3 82.22 9.48 26.29
CA ASN A 3 81.51 9.22 25.06
C ASN A 3 79.99 9.35 25.28
N ASP A 4 79.40 10.49 24.93
CA ASP A 4 77.96 10.70 24.77
C ASP A 4 77.57 10.26 23.34
N GLN A 5 77.19 9.00 23.17
CA GLN A 5 76.53 8.38 22.00
C GLN A 5 76.36 6.90 22.42
N ASP A 6 75.20 6.30 22.63
CA ASP A 6 73.94 6.43 21.91
C ASP A 6 72.76 5.96 22.80
N ASP A 7 72.05 6.93 23.39
CA ASP A 7 70.71 6.79 23.98
C ASP A 7 69.61 6.84 22.90
N LEU A 8 69.77 6.04 21.83
CA LEU A 8 68.81 5.95 20.72
C LEU A 8 68.29 4.51 20.54
N LYS A 9 68.00 3.83 21.66
CA LYS A 9 67.11 2.66 21.59
C LYS A 9 65.71 3.17 21.27
N ILE A 10 65.28 2.98 20.03
CA ILE A 10 63.90 3.17 19.59
C ILE A 10 63.00 2.44 20.58
N ASP A 11 62.31 3.21 21.42
CA ASP A 11 61.43 2.66 22.44
C ASP A 11 60.17 2.14 21.76
N PHE A 12 60.20 0.88 21.31
CA PHE A 12 59.09 0.22 20.64
C PHE A 12 57.84 0.15 21.55
N ALA A 13 57.97 0.35 22.87
CA ALA A 13 56.84 0.45 23.79
C ALA A 13 56.08 1.78 23.64
N SER A 14 56.72 2.84 23.15
CA SER A 14 56.06 4.11 22.81
C SER A 14 55.21 4.02 21.53
N VAL A 15 55.57 3.10 20.62
CA VAL A 15 54.89 2.91 19.32
C VAL A 15 53.81 1.83 19.40
N PHE A 16 54.01 0.79 20.20
CA PHE A 16 53.03 -0.29 20.41
C PHE A 16 52.83 -0.54 21.92
N PRO A 17 51.90 0.18 22.58
CA PRO A 17 51.69 0.06 24.01
C PRO A 17 51.24 -1.35 24.43
N ALA A 18 51.78 -1.82 25.55
CA ALA A 18 51.52 -3.16 26.08
C ALA A 18 50.05 -3.35 26.52
N LYS A 19 49.63 -4.61 26.67
CA LYS A 19 48.25 -5.00 27.01
C LYS A 19 47.85 -4.40 28.38
N GLY A 20 46.94 -3.41 28.40
CA GLY A 20 46.47 -2.73 29.63
C GLY A 20 46.80 -1.24 29.73
N ASP A 21 47.48 -0.64 28.75
CA ASP A 21 47.77 0.81 28.71
C ASP A 21 46.54 1.63 28.30
N ALA A 22 46.27 2.72 29.04
CA ALA A 22 45.19 3.69 28.79
C ALA A 22 45.29 4.40 27.43
N ARG A 23 46.45 4.35 26.77
CA ARG A 23 46.69 4.92 25.43
C ARG A 23 46.19 4.05 24.29
N ARG A 24 45.86 2.78 24.53
CA ARG A 24 45.35 1.88 23.49
C ARG A 24 43.85 2.10 23.30
N PRO A 25 43.35 2.32 22.07
CA PRO A 25 41.93 2.43 21.85
C PRO A 25 41.20 1.14 22.29
N PRO A 26 39.94 1.23 22.73
CA PRO A 26 39.17 0.08 23.19
C PRO A 26 39.16 -1.06 22.16
N GLU A 27 39.10 -2.32 22.59
CA GLU A 27 39.15 -3.48 21.68
C GLU A 27 37.99 -3.50 20.65
N TRP A 28 36.87 -2.84 20.95
CA TRP A 28 35.75 -2.67 20.03
C TRP A 28 36.02 -1.64 18.93
N TYR A 29 36.96 -0.70 19.14
CA TYR A 29 37.28 0.37 18.19
C TYR A 29 37.87 -0.18 16.89
N GLY A 30 38.77 -1.17 16.97
CA GLY A 30 39.33 -1.82 15.78
C GLY A 30 38.28 -2.59 14.97
N ARG A 31 37.34 -3.28 15.66
CA ARG A 31 36.23 -3.98 15.00
C ARG A 31 35.23 -2.99 14.40
N ALA A 32 34.90 -1.92 15.12
CA ALA A 32 34.04 -0.86 14.63
C ALA A 32 34.63 -0.18 13.40
N LEU A 33 35.91 0.19 13.42
CA LEU A 33 36.60 0.81 12.29
C LEU A 33 36.66 -0.12 11.07
N LEU A 34 36.92 -1.42 11.29
CA LEU A 34 36.84 -2.42 10.23
C LEU A 34 35.42 -2.53 9.64
N TYR A 35 34.37 -2.61 10.48
CA TYR A 35 33.00 -2.64 10.00
C TYR A 35 32.61 -1.35 9.26
N THR A 36 33.05 -0.19 9.73
CA THR A 36 32.84 1.10 9.06
C THR A 36 33.57 1.13 7.72
N ALA A 37 34.83 0.67 7.64
CA ALA A 37 35.58 0.61 6.39
C ALA A 37 34.93 -0.34 5.37
N ILE A 38 34.46 -1.52 5.82
CA ILE A 38 33.71 -2.46 5.01
C ILE A 38 32.40 -1.83 4.53
N ALA A 39 31.66 -1.15 5.41
CA ALA A 39 30.40 -0.50 5.07
C ALA A 39 30.59 0.64 4.06
N VAL A 40 31.62 1.47 4.22
CA VAL A 40 31.98 2.55 3.28
C VAL A 40 32.41 1.99 1.94
N PHE A 41 33.25 0.94 1.93
CA PHE A 41 33.65 0.26 0.70
C PHE A 41 32.45 -0.37 -0.02
N LEU A 42 31.56 -1.06 0.70
CA LEU A 42 30.32 -1.60 0.15
C LEU A 42 29.41 -0.49 -0.38
N ALA A 43 29.22 0.60 0.36
CA ALA A 43 28.39 1.73 -0.08
C ALA A 43 28.95 2.38 -1.34
N TYR A 44 30.27 2.59 -1.40
CA TYR A 44 30.95 3.12 -2.59
C TYR A 44 30.87 2.14 -3.76
N PHE A 45 31.08 0.86 -3.53
CA PHE A 45 30.97 -0.19 -4.54
C PHE A 45 29.54 -0.28 -5.10
N VAL A 46 28.53 -0.27 -4.23
CA VAL A 46 27.11 -0.26 -4.61
C VAL A 46 26.80 1.01 -5.40
N TRP A 47 27.19 2.19 -4.93
CA TRP A 47 26.97 3.47 -5.63
C TRP A 47 27.62 3.49 -7.01
N ARG A 48 28.88 3.06 -7.11
CA ARG A 48 29.65 3.03 -8.36
C ARG A 48 29.10 1.99 -9.34
N SER A 49 28.62 0.86 -8.82
CA SER A 49 28.10 -0.26 -9.61
C SER A 49 26.61 -0.13 -9.92
N TRP A 50 25.89 0.79 -9.26
CA TRP A 50 24.44 0.96 -9.40
C TRP A 50 24.02 1.13 -10.86
N GLY A 51 24.76 1.93 -11.64
CA GLY A 51 24.47 2.14 -13.06
C GLY A 51 24.60 0.89 -13.94
N LYS A 52 25.37 -0.12 -13.51
CA LYS A 52 25.53 -1.41 -14.22
C LYS A 52 24.62 -2.52 -13.67
N VAL A 53 24.25 -2.43 -12.39
CA VAL A 53 23.45 -3.44 -11.67
C VAL A 53 21.96 -3.09 -11.69
N SER A 54 21.60 -1.84 -12.00
CA SER A 54 20.21 -1.36 -12.06
C SER A 54 19.33 -2.23 -12.96
N GLY A 55 19.83 -2.66 -14.13
CA GLY A 55 19.10 -3.55 -15.04
C GLY A 55 18.75 -4.88 -14.38
N VAL A 56 19.75 -5.57 -13.81
CA VAL A 56 19.55 -6.86 -13.12
C VAL A 56 18.62 -6.71 -11.91
N VAL A 57 18.74 -5.62 -11.14
CA VAL A 57 17.84 -5.35 -10.01
C VAL A 57 16.42 -5.15 -10.49
N LEU A 58 16.22 -4.42 -11.59
CA LEU A 58 14.92 -4.21 -12.21
C LEU A 58 14.33 -5.54 -12.68
N ASP A 59 15.11 -6.40 -13.32
CA ASP A 59 14.67 -7.75 -13.74
C ASP A 59 14.25 -8.59 -12.55
N VAL A 60 15.02 -8.59 -11.47
CA VAL A 60 14.66 -9.31 -10.24
C VAL A 60 13.37 -8.76 -9.62
N VAL A 61 13.17 -7.44 -9.64
CA VAL A 61 11.92 -6.82 -9.17
C VAL A 61 10.74 -7.23 -10.07
N ILE A 62 10.88 -7.18 -11.39
CA ILE A 62 9.85 -7.65 -12.34
C ILE A 62 9.54 -9.12 -12.07
N SER A 63 10.57 -9.97 -11.94
CA SER A 63 10.40 -11.40 -11.66
C SER A 63 9.72 -11.66 -10.33
N LEU A 64 10.02 -10.87 -9.29
CA LEU A 64 9.34 -10.97 -8.00
C LEU A 64 7.85 -10.65 -8.15
N PHE A 65 7.51 -9.58 -8.84
CA PHE A 65 6.13 -9.19 -9.08
C PHE A 65 5.39 -10.22 -9.94
N LEU A 66 6.04 -10.75 -10.98
CA LEU A 66 5.47 -11.79 -11.81
C LEU A 66 5.24 -13.09 -11.00
N ALA A 67 6.18 -13.44 -10.11
CA ALA A 67 6.05 -14.59 -9.21
C ALA A 67 4.88 -14.42 -8.24
N LEU A 68 4.66 -13.20 -7.73
CA LEU A 68 3.52 -12.87 -6.89
C LEU A 68 2.19 -12.86 -7.67
N ALA A 69 2.20 -12.38 -8.92
CA ALA A 69 1.01 -12.33 -9.76
C ALA A 69 0.49 -13.73 -10.14
N ILE A 70 1.39 -14.69 -10.40
CA ILE A 70 1.01 -16.08 -10.69
C ILE A 70 0.68 -16.90 -9.44
N GLU A 71 1.10 -16.46 -8.25
CA GLU A 71 0.95 -17.22 -7.00
C GLU A 71 -0.48 -17.72 -6.73
N PRO A 72 -1.56 -16.95 -6.98
CA PRO A 72 -2.93 -17.44 -6.78
C PRO A 72 -3.23 -18.68 -7.64
N VAL A 73 -2.75 -18.68 -8.90
CA VAL A 73 -2.90 -19.82 -9.83
C VAL A 73 -2.04 -21.00 -9.38
N VAL A 74 -0.81 -20.74 -8.93
CA VAL A 74 0.11 -21.76 -8.39
C VAL A 74 -0.52 -22.42 -7.15
N LEU A 75 -1.09 -21.64 -6.23
CA LEU A 75 -1.75 -22.15 -5.03
C LEU A 75 -3.00 -22.96 -5.36
N LEU A 76 -3.78 -22.59 -6.38
CA LEU A 76 -4.90 -23.40 -6.87
C LEU A 76 -4.42 -24.77 -7.35
N LEU A 77 -3.36 -24.84 -8.16
CA LEU A 77 -2.77 -26.09 -8.63
C LEU A 77 -2.18 -26.94 -7.49
N VAL A 78 -1.48 -26.31 -6.55
CA VAL A 78 -0.91 -27.00 -5.38
C VAL A 78 -2.02 -27.58 -4.49
N ARG A 79 -3.14 -26.86 -4.31
CA ARG A 79 -4.32 -27.37 -3.59
C ARG A 79 -4.95 -28.58 -4.28
N HIS A 80 -4.83 -28.69 -5.60
CA HIS A 80 -5.24 -29.87 -6.37
C HIS A 80 -4.19 -31.01 -6.35
N GLY A 81 -3.16 -30.90 -5.51
CA GLY A 81 -2.18 -31.98 -5.28
C GLY A 81 -0.90 -31.88 -6.11
N TRP A 82 -0.69 -30.80 -6.88
CA TRP A 82 0.51 -30.64 -7.69
C TRP A 82 1.73 -30.26 -6.83
N LYS A 83 2.91 -30.80 -7.16
CA LYS A 83 4.17 -30.33 -6.57
C LYS A 83 4.40 -28.87 -6.94
N ARG A 84 4.81 -28.04 -5.98
CA ARG A 84 4.95 -26.58 -6.17
C ARG A 84 5.81 -26.19 -7.38
N GLY A 85 6.89 -26.91 -7.66
CA GLY A 85 7.72 -26.67 -8.85
C GLY A 85 6.94 -26.83 -10.16
N VAL A 86 6.18 -27.92 -10.29
CA VAL A 86 5.37 -28.19 -11.49
C VAL A 86 4.23 -27.18 -11.61
N ALA A 87 3.56 -26.86 -10.50
CA ALA A 87 2.51 -25.84 -10.47
C ALA A 87 3.03 -24.46 -10.93
N SER A 88 4.25 -24.08 -10.51
CA SER A 88 4.90 -22.83 -10.91
C SER A 88 5.23 -22.82 -12.41
N ALA A 89 5.83 -23.90 -12.92
CA ALA A 89 6.16 -24.04 -14.33
C ALA A 89 4.91 -23.99 -15.22
N VAL A 90 3.86 -24.72 -14.87
CA VAL A 90 2.61 -24.72 -15.64
C VAL A 90 1.90 -23.38 -15.59
N SER A 91 1.92 -22.68 -14.45
CA SER A 91 1.33 -21.34 -14.37
C SER A 91 2.07 -20.33 -15.26
N LEU A 92 3.41 -20.39 -15.29
CA LEU A 92 4.24 -19.55 -16.15
C LEU A 92 4.06 -19.87 -17.64
N ILE A 93 4.10 -21.16 -17.99
CA ILE A 93 3.90 -21.60 -19.37
C ILE A 93 2.47 -21.25 -19.83
N GLY A 94 1.47 -21.43 -18.97
CA GLY A 94 0.09 -21.06 -19.25
C GLY A 94 -0.06 -19.57 -19.51
N LEU A 95 0.54 -18.71 -18.67
CA LEU A 95 0.57 -17.26 -18.89
C LEU A 95 1.28 -16.90 -20.21
N GLY A 96 2.45 -17.49 -20.46
CA GLY A 96 3.20 -17.28 -21.70
C GLY A 96 2.42 -17.73 -22.94
N ALA A 97 1.72 -18.87 -22.86
CA ALA A 97 0.88 -19.37 -23.93
C ALA A 97 -0.29 -18.43 -24.25
N VAL A 98 -0.93 -17.85 -23.23
CA VAL A 98 -1.98 -16.84 -23.43
C VAL A 98 -1.42 -15.60 -24.12
N ILE A 99 -0.26 -15.10 -23.69
CA ILE A 99 0.38 -13.92 -24.31
C ILE A 99 0.76 -14.20 -25.76
N VAL A 100 1.41 -15.35 -26.03
CA VAL A 100 1.81 -15.75 -27.39
C VAL A 100 0.58 -15.94 -28.28
N ALA A 101 -0.50 -16.54 -27.76
CA ALA A 101 -1.75 -16.69 -28.51
C ALA A 101 -2.36 -15.31 -28.85
N LEU A 102 -2.39 -14.37 -27.92
CA LEU A 102 -2.88 -13.01 -28.18
C LEU A 102 -2.01 -12.27 -29.21
N LEU A 103 -0.68 -12.40 -29.13
CA LEU A 103 0.24 -11.80 -30.11
C LEU A 103 0.12 -12.47 -31.48
N ALA A 104 -0.11 -13.78 -31.55
CA ALA A 104 -0.31 -14.48 -32.82
C ALA A 104 -1.63 -14.07 -33.49
N LEU A 105 -2.71 -13.92 -32.71
CA LEU A 105 -4.04 -13.57 -33.23
C LEU A 105 -4.15 -12.08 -33.57
N PHE A 106 -3.64 -11.20 -32.71
CA PHE A 106 -3.86 -9.76 -32.79
C PHE A 106 -2.59 -8.93 -32.94
N GLY A 107 -1.39 -9.50 -32.80
CA GLY A 107 -0.14 -8.73 -32.73
C GLY A 107 0.15 -7.90 -33.98
N ASN A 108 0.00 -8.49 -35.17
CA ASN A 108 0.18 -7.72 -36.42
C ASN A 108 -0.87 -6.60 -36.54
N MET A 109 -2.13 -6.88 -36.24
CA MET A 109 -3.19 -5.87 -36.27
C MET A 109 -2.96 -4.76 -35.24
N PHE A 110 -2.53 -5.11 -34.04
CA PHE A 110 -2.18 -4.17 -32.98
C PHE A 110 -1.05 -3.24 -33.43
N VAL A 111 0.05 -3.79 -33.96
CA VAL A 111 1.19 -2.99 -34.42
C VAL A 111 0.78 -2.04 -35.54
N GLN A 112 0.02 -2.53 -36.53
CA GLN A 112 -0.47 -1.70 -37.64
C GLN A 112 -1.40 -0.59 -37.15
N GLN A 113 -2.34 -0.90 -36.24
CA GLN A 113 -3.24 0.09 -35.66
C GLN A 113 -2.50 1.09 -34.78
N ALA A 114 -1.52 0.66 -33.99
CA ALA A 114 -0.72 1.54 -33.14
C ALA A 114 0.14 2.51 -33.96
N ILE A 115 0.81 2.03 -35.02
CA ILE A 115 1.56 2.89 -35.95
C ILE A 115 0.62 3.89 -36.62
N SER A 116 -0.54 3.44 -37.06
CA SER A 116 -1.52 4.30 -37.73
C SER A 116 -2.12 5.34 -36.77
N MET A 117 -2.34 4.98 -35.51
CA MET A 117 -2.78 5.88 -34.44
C MET A 117 -1.76 7.00 -34.22
N VAL A 118 -0.47 6.67 -34.11
CA VAL A 118 0.60 7.68 -33.94
C VAL A 118 0.70 8.59 -35.16
N LYS A 119 0.62 8.03 -36.38
CA LYS A 119 0.62 8.82 -37.62
C LYS A 119 -0.64 9.67 -37.80
N GLY A 120 -1.76 9.26 -37.21
CA GLY A 120 -3.05 9.97 -37.26
C GLY A 120 -3.20 11.10 -36.23
N LEU A 121 -2.34 11.16 -35.21
CA LEU A 121 -2.38 12.19 -34.16
C LEU A 121 -2.40 13.63 -34.71
N PRO A 122 -1.57 14.03 -35.69
CA PRO A 122 -1.62 15.38 -36.26
C PRO A 122 -2.98 15.74 -36.85
N GLY A 123 -3.60 14.79 -37.57
CA GLY A 123 -4.92 15.02 -38.16
C GLY A 123 -6.02 15.19 -37.11
N VAL A 124 -5.96 14.42 -36.03
CA VAL A 124 -6.88 14.59 -34.88
C VAL A 124 -6.69 15.96 -34.24
N TYR A 125 -5.44 16.43 -34.10
CA TYR A 125 -5.14 17.75 -33.57
C TYR A 125 -5.70 18.88 -34.44
N ASP A 126 -5.49 18.80 -35.76
CA ASP A 126 -5.99 19.79 -36.71
C ASP A 126 -7.52 19.89 -36.70
N GLU A 127 -8.20 18.75 -36.65
CA GLU A 127 -9.67 18.69 -36.60
C GLU A 127 -10.22 19.32 -35.32
N ILE A 128 -9.58 19.04 -34.19
CA ILE A 128 -9.91 19.63 -32.89
C ILE A 128 -9.63 21.14 -32.91
N SER A 129 -8.49 21.57 -33.46
CA SER A 129 -8.13 22.98 -33.58
C SER A 129 -9.17 23.75 -34.38
N ARG A 130 -9.57 23.23 -35.54
CA ARG A 130 -10.63 23.82 -36.37
C ARG A 130 -11.96 23.91 -35.64
N THR A 131 -12.33 22.87 -34.91
CA THR A 131 -13.58 22.86 -34.14
C THR A 131 -13.52 23.90 -33.02
N VAL A 132 -12.41 23.99 -32.29
CA VAL A 132 -12.23 24.98 -31.23
C VAL A 132 -12.26 26.40 -31.78
N GLU A 133 -11.60 26.67 -32.91
CA GLU A 133 -11.63 27.96 -33.60
C GLU A 133 -13.03 28.34 -34.10
N GLN A 134 -13.84 27.36 -34.48
CA GLN A 134 -15.22 27.58 -34.92
C GLN A 134 -16.15 28.00 -33.77
N TYR A 135 -15.94 27.48 -32.56
CA TYR A 135 -16.80 27.73 -31.39
C TYR A 135 -16.22 28.72 -30.38
N THR A 136 -14.92 29.01 -30.45
CA THR A 136 -14.20 29.86 -29.49
C THR A 136 -13.22 30.77 -30.23
N SER A 137 -13.03 32.01 -29.77
CA SER A 137 -12.01 32.93 -30.29
C SER A 137 -10.56 32.54 -29.91
N PHE A 138 -10.37 31.38 -29.31
CA PHE A 138 -9.08 30.89 -28.82
C PHE A 138 -8.38 30.09 -29.91
N LYS A 139 -7.21 30.56 -30.35
CA LYS A 139 -6.36 29.84 -31.31
C LYS A 139 -5.44 28.89 -30.56
N LEU A 140 -5.57 27.60 -30.84
CA LEU A 140 -4.64 26.60 -30.33
C LEU A 140 -3.27 26.76 -31.02
N PRO A 141 -2.15 26.47 -30.34
CA PRO A 141 -0.82 26.58 -30.93
C PRO A 141 -0.69 25.67 -32.16
N GLU A 142 -0.06 26.11 -33.24
CA GLU A 142 0.23 25.18 -34.34
C GLU A 142 1.31 24.17 -33.91
N ILE A 143 0.96 22.89 -33.83
CA ILE A 143 1.92 21.84 -33.52
C ILE A 143 2.23 21.04 -34.78
N GLN A 144 2.98 21.68 -35.69
CA GLN A 144 3.27 21.16 -37.03
C GLN A 144 4.08 19.84 -37.03
N ASN A 145 4.71 19.48 -35.89
CA ASN A 145 5.57 18.31 -35.76
C ASN A 145 5.16 17.32 -34.65
N LEU A 146 3.98 17.43 -34.05
CA LEU A 146 3.65 16.57 -32.89
C LEU A 146 3.77 15.07 -33.22
N GLY A 147 3.20 14.65 -34.35
CA GLY A 147 3.23 13.23 -34.76
C GLY A 147 4.63 12.76 -35.16
N SER A 148 5.40 13.58 -35.89
CA SER A 148 6.76 13.25 -36.30
C SER A 148 7.74 13.26 -35.13
N GLU A 149 7.59 14.19 -34.19
CA GLU A 149 8.41 14.31 -32.98
C GLU A 149 8.06 13.22 -31.96
N ILE A 150 6.78 12.89 -31.76
CA ILE A 150 6.36 11.70 -30.99
C ILE A 150 6.87 10.44 -31.66
N PHE A 151 6.70 10.28 -32.97
CA PHE A 151 7.20 9.12 -33.69
C PHE A 151 8.71 8.99 -33.60
N ASN A 152 9.46 10.08 -33.78
CA ASN A 152 10.92 10.10 -33.65
C ASN A 152 11.36 9.80 -32.21
N ASN A 153 10.70 10.34 -31.19
CA ASN A 153 11.01 10.03 -29.78
C ASN A 153 10.62 8.60 -29.36
N ILE A 154 9.50 8.08 -29.86
CA ILE A 154 9.12 6.66 -29.69
C ILE A 154 10.13 5.75 -30.40
N GLN A 155 10.58 6.17 -31.60
CA GLN A 155 11.60 5.50 -32.37
C GLN A 155 13.01 5.72 -31.79
N THR A 156 13.30 6.65 -30.88
CA THR A 156 14.65 6.78 -30.30
C THR A 156 14.75 6.31 -28.86
N SER A 157 13.64 6.16 -28.13
CA SER A 157 13.71 6.01 -26.67
C SER A 157 13.21 4.67 -26.11
N TRP A 158 12.44 3.86 -26.85
CA TRP A 158 12.00 2.54 -26.34
C TRP A 158 11.61 1.50 -27.39
N VAL A 159 10.99 1.87 -28.52
CA VAL A 159 10.53 0.88 -29.51
C VAL A 159 11.64 0.42 -30.44
N THR A 160 12.56 1.32 -30.81
CA THR A 160 13.56 0.97 -31.84
C THR A 160 14.82 0.33 -31.26
N ASP A 161 15.22 0.67 -30.03
CA ASP A 161 16.29 -0.06 -29.32
C ASP A 161 15.82 -1.48 -28.93
N PHE A 162 14.58 -1.62 -28.48
CA PHE A 162 14.08 -2.90 -27.95
C PHE A 162 13.39 -3.80 -29.00
N ALA A 163 12.70 -3.25 -30.00
CA ALA A 163 12.07 -4.02 -31.07
C ALA A 163 12.79 -3.85 -32.41
N GLY A 164 13.30 -2.66 -32.74
CA GLY A 164 14.04 -2.41 -33.98
C GLY A 164 15.39 -3.13 -34.02
N GLN A 165 16.23 -2.98 -33.00
CA GLN A 165 17.55 -3.62 -32.90
C GLN A 165 17.46 -5.10 -32.55
N ALA A 166 16.50 -5.49 -31.68
CA ALA A 166 16.29 -6.89 -31.35
C ALA A 166 15.71 -7.73 -32.51
N LEU A 167 14.79 -7.18 -33.31
CA LEU A 167 14.22 -7.91 -34.46
C LEU A 167 15.09 -7.81 -35.73
N SER A 168 15.85 -6.72 -35.92
CA SER A 168 16.68 -6.54 -37.12
C SER A 168 18.07 -7.19 -37.03
N THR A 169 18.59 -7.44 -35.83
CA THR A 169 19.92 -8.02 -35.63
C THR A 169 19.81 -9.35 -34.91
N THR A 170 20.41 -10.42 -35.47
CA THR A 170 20.45 -11.76 -34.83
C THR A 170 20.99 -11.71 -33.41
N MET A 171 21.96 -10.82 -33.15
CA MET A 171 22.58 -10.62 -31.84
C MET A 171 21.64 -9.92 -30.84
N GLY A 172 20.76 -9.01 -31.31
CA GLY A 172 19.76 -8.35 -30.49
C GLY A 172 18.61 -9.28 -30.11
N LEU A 173 18.16 -10.15 -31.04
CA LEU A 173 17.17 -11.19 -30.75
C LEU A 173 17.69 -12.14 -29.67
N PHE A 174 18.97 -12.52 -29.77
CA PHE A 174 19.60 -13.39 -28.78
C PHE A 174 19.67 -12.72 -27.41
N GLY A 175 20.05 -11.43 -27.34
CA GLY A 175 20.03 -10.65 -26.09
C GLY A 175 18.63 -10.60 -25.46
N PHE A 176 17.61 -10.24 -26.24
CA PHE A 176 16.21 -10.23 -25.77
C PHE A 176 15.74 -11.60 -25.25
N LEU A 177 16.07 -12.68 -25.96
CA LEU A 177 15.72 -14.03 -25.53
C LEU A 177 16.45 -14.43 -24.24
N LEU A 178 17.70 -14.02 -24.06
CA LEU A 178 18.44 -14.25 -22.82
C LEU A 178 17.86 -13.46 -21.66
N ASP A 179 17.48 -12.20 -21.86
CA ASP A 179 16.86 -11.36 -20.83
C ASP A 179 15.49 -11.94 -20.44
N LEU A 180 14.66 -12.27 -21.43
CA LEU A 180 13.36 -12.92 -21.22
C LEU A 180 13.52 -14.26 -20.49
N LEU A 181 14.47 -15.09 -20.92
CA LEU A 181 14.77 -16.36 -20.26
C LEU A 181 15.20 -16.14 -18.82
N THR A 182 16.03 -15.12 -18.56
CA THR A 182 16.48 -14.76 -17.21
C THR A 182 15.29 -14.36 -16.34
N VAL A 183 14.42 -13.46 -16.81
CA VAL A 183 13.22 -13.04 -16.08
C VAL A 183 12.30 -14.22 -15.79
N VAL A 184 12.05 -15.07 -16.79
CA VAL A 184 11.20 -16.27 -16.63
C VAL A 184 11.82 -17.25 -15.64
N MET A 185 13.13 -17.48 -15.73
CA MET A 185 13.85 -18.43 -14.88
C MET A 185 13.91 -17.94 -13.42
N VAL A 186 14.21 -16.66 -13.20
CA VAL A 186 14.20 -16.04 -11.86
C VAL A 186 12.78 -16.09 -11.28
N THR A 187 11.76 -15.77 -12.07
CA THR A 187 10.35 -15.88 -11.65
C THR A 187 10.00 -17.30 -11.23
N TYR A 188 10.39 -18.29 -12.04
CA TYR A 188 10.19 -19.70 -11.76
C TYR A 188 10.86 -20.11 -10.44
N TYR A 189 12.13 -19.75 -10.25
CA TYR A 189 12.85 -20.09 -9.02
C TYR A 189 12.24 -19.40 -7.79
N LEU A 190 11.86 -18.12 -7.88
CA LEU A 190 11.20 -17.41 -6.77
C LEU A 190 9.85 -18.06 -6.42
N SER A 191 9.01 -18.36 -7.41
CA SER A 191 7.71 -18.97 -7.19
C SER A 191 7.82 -20.42 -6.66
N ALA A 192 8.70 -21.23 -7.26
CA ALA A 192 8.90 -22.63 -6.87
C ALA A 192 9.60 -22.78 -5.52
N ALA A 193 10.61 -21.93 -5.24
CA ALA A 193 11.40 -21.98 -4.01
C ALA A 193 10.79 -21.19 -2.84
N GLY A 194 9.65 -20.52 -3.01
CA GLY A 194 8.99 -19.71 -1.98
C GLY A 194 9.02 -20.29 -0.56
N PRO A 195 8.62 -21.56 -0.31
CA PRO A 195 8.64 -22.16 1.02
C PRO A 195 10.04 -22.38 1.57
N LYS A 196 11.01 -22.71 0.69
CA LYS A 196 12.41 -22.87 1.08
C LYS A 196 13.03 -21.52 1.44
N LEU A 197 12.72 -20.47 0.68
CA LEU A 197 13.17 -19.11 0.94
C LEU A 197 12.64 -18.59 2.28
N ARG A 198 11.34 -18.78 2.55
CA ARG A 198 10.75 -18.46 3.86
C ARG A 198 11.46 -19.19 5.01
N ARG A 199 11.72 -20.50 4.85
CA ARG A 199 12.41 -21.30 5.88
C ARG A 199 13.84 -20.81 6.11
N SER A 200 14.58 -20.51 5.05
CA SER A 200 15.96 -20.00 5.14
C SER A 200 16.03 -18.68 5.90
N LEU A 201 15.09 -17.76 5.65
CA LEU A 201 15.03 -16.48 6.37
C LEU A 201 14.62 -16.66 7.83
N CYS A 202 13.73 -17.62 8.12
CA CYS A 202 13.30 -17.93 9.48
C CYS A 202 14.43 -18.49 10.36
N GLN A 203 15.45 -19.13 9.78
CA GLN A 203 16.57 -19.72 10.53
C GLN A 203 17.44 -18.68 11.24
N TRP A 204 17.36 -17.41 10.84
CA TRP A 204 18.12 -16.31 11.46
C TRP A 204 17.34 -15.57 12.54
N LEU A 205 16.10 -15.98 12.82
CA LEU A 205 15.18 -15.30 13.72
C LEU A 205 14.89 -16.16 14.96
N GLY A 206 14.71 -15.52 16.12
CA GLY A 206 14.22 -16.20 17.32
C GLY A 206 12.78 -16.72 17.16
N PRO A 207 12.33 -17.69 17.98
CA PRO A 207 11.04 -18.38 17.79
C PRO A 207 9.81 -17.45 17.76
N VAL A 208 9.77 -16.42 18.60
CA VAL A 208 8.67 -15.45 18.64
C VAL A 208 8.66 -14.57 17.38
N THR A 209 9.84 -14.10 16.95
CA THR A 209 10.01 -13.29 15.75
C THR A 209 9.72 -14.09 14.48
N GLN A 210 10.02 -15.39 14.46
CA GLN A 210 9.72 -16.28 13.34
C GLN A 210 8.21 -16.33 13.03
N ARG A 211 7.37 -16.42 14.08
CA ARG A 211 5.91 -16.45 13.91
C ARG A 211 5.38 -15.12 13.35
N ARG A 212 5.83 -13.99 13.90
CA ARG A 212 5.51 -12.63 13.39
C ARG A 212 5.93 -12.45 11.94
N PHE A 213 7.15 -12.88 11.61
CA PHE A 213 7.68 -12.80 10.25
C PHE A 213 6.86 -13.63 9.27
N LEU A 214 6.50 -14.88 9.61
CA LEU A 214 5.70 -15.74 8.74
C LEU A 214 4.27 -15.19 8.52
N LEU A 215 3.67 -14.63 9.57
CA LEU A 215 2.37 -13.97 9.46
C LEU A 215 2.47 -12.74 8.55
N GLY A 216 3.43 -11.85 8.81
CA GLY A 216 3.66 -10.66 7.99
C GLY A 216 3.94 -11.00 6.53
N TRP A 217 4.81 -11.98 6.27
CA TRP A 217 5.10 -12.48 4.93
C TRP A 217 3.82 -12.95 4.23
N THR A 218 3.00 -13.76 4.91
CA THR A 218 1.80 -14.34 4.31
C THR A 218 0.77 -13.27 3.98
N ILE A 219 0.55 -12.32 4.89
CA ILE A 219 -0.37 -11.19 4.65
C ILE A 219 0.09 -10.34 3.48
N VAL A 220 1.37 -9.94 3.47
CA VAL A 220 1.93 -9.12 2.39
C VAL A 220 1.83 -9.84 1.06
N GLN A 221 2.22 -11.12 1.02
CA GLN A 221 2.14 -11.92 -0.20
C GLN A 221 0.70 -12.05 -0.70
N ASP A 222 -0.26 -12.36 0.18
CA ASP A 222 -1.66 -12.51 -0.20
C ASP A 222 -2.27 -11.18 -0.66
N GLN A 223 -1.90 -10.06 -0.05
CA GLN A 223 -2.35 -8.73 -0.48
C GLN A 223 -1.83 -8.37 -1.88
N ILE A 224 -0.52 -8.50 -2.12
CA ILE A 224 0.08 -8.17 -3.42
C ILE A 224 -0.47 -9.09 -4.52
N SER A 225 -0.48 -10.40 -4.28
CA SER A 225 -0.91 -11.39 -5.27
C SER A 225 -2.39 -11.22 -5.64
N ASN A 226 -3.28 -11.07 -4.66
CA ASN A 226 -4.70 -10.83 -4.92
C ASN A 226 -4.95 -9.47 -5.57
N PHE A 227 -4.18 -8.44 -5.22
CA PHE A 227 -4.24 -7.13 -5.89
C PHE A 227 -3.85 -7.25 -7.36
N LEU A 228 -2.69 -7.83 -7.68
CA LEU A 228 -2.24 -7.98 -9.07
C LEU A 228 -3.20 -8.85 -9.89
N PHE A 229 -3.72 -9.93 -9.30
CA PHE A 229 -4.66 -10.83 -9.94
C PHE A 229 -6.00 -10.14 -10.25
N SER A 230 -6.60 -9.47 -9.27
CA SER A 230 -7.85 -8.73 -9.47
C SER A 230 -7.69 -7.61 -10.49
N ARG A 231 -6.59 -6.86 -10.44
CA ARG A 231 -6.27 -5.79 -11.40
C ARG A 231 -6.07 -6.33 -12.81
N THR A 232 -5.37 -7.44 -12.97
CA THR A 232 -5.22 -8.07 -14.29
C THR A 232 -6.57 -8.49 -14.89
N ILE A 233 -7.46 -9.06 -14.08
CA ILE A 233 -8.80 -9.47 -14.53
C ILE A 233 -9.65 -8.24 -14.90
N LEU A 234 -9.69 -7.21 -14.05
CA LEU A 234 -10.45 -5.99 -14.34
C LEU A 234 -9.93 -5.30 -15.61
N ALA A 235 -8.61 -5.21 -15.77
CA ALA A 235 -7.98 -4.64 -16.96
C ALA A 235 -8.36 -5.42 -18.22
N ALA A 236 -8.39 -6.75 -18.16
CA ALA A 236 -8.80 -7.60 -19.28
C ALA A 236 -10.29 -7.41 -19.63
N ILE A 237 -11.17 -7.38 -18.62
CA ILE A 237 -12.61 -7.13 -18.85
C ILE A 237 -12.80 -5.74 -19.47
N ASN A 238 -12.12 -4.72 -18.94
CA ASN A 238 -12.21 -3.35 -19.46
C ASN A 238 -11.71 -3.26 -20.89
N ALA A 239 -10.54 -3.83 -21.18
CA ALA A 239 -9.98 -3.85 -22.54
C ALA A 239 -10.92 -4.57 -23.52
N VAL A 240 -11.51 -5.70 -23.15
CA VAL A 240 -12.45 -6.44 -24.03
C VAL A 240 -13.74 -5.66 -24.23
N CYS A 241 -14.36 -5.15 -23.17
CA CYS A 241 -15.60 -4.38 -23.28
C CYS A 241 -15.39 -3.10 -24.09
N THR A 242 -14.29 -2.38 -23.85
CA THR A 242 -13.95 -1.15 -24.58
C THR A 242 -13.65 -1.46 -26.04
N ALA A 243 -12.94 -2.55 -26.34
CA ALA A 243 -12.65 -2.99 -27.71
C ALA A 243 -13.93 -3.27 -28.49
N ILE A 244 -14.85 -4.05 -27.91
CA ILE A 244 -16.15 -4.37 -28.54
C ILE A 244 -16.95 -3.09 -28.78
N PHE A 245 -16.99 -2.17 -27.80
CA PHE A 245 -17.73 -0.93 -27.96
C PHE A 245 -17.15 -0.07 -29.07
N LEU A 246 -15.84 0.19 -29.07
CA LEU A 246 -15.17 1.02 -30.08
C LEU A 246 -15.27 0.42 -31.49
N ASP A 247 -15.17 -0.91 -31.62
CA ASP A 247 -15.37 -1.59 -32.91
C ASP A 247 -16.82 -1.46 -33.41
N LEU A 248 -17.81 -1.56 -32.51
CA LEU A 248 -19.23 -1.41 -32.85
C LEU A 248 -19.56 -0.02 -33.42
N ILE A 249 -19.02 1.04 -32.79
CA ILE A 249 -19.18 2.43 -33.27
C ILE A 249 -18.18 2.82 -34.37
N ARG A 250 -17.36 1.86 -34.83
CA ARG A 250 -16.36 2.03 -35.91
C ARG A 250 -15.37 3.17 -35.64
N VAL A 251 -14.92 3.30 -34.39
CA VAL A 251 -13.81 4.18 -34.05
C VAL A 251 -12.50 3.51 -34.50
N PRO A 252 -11.62 4.22 -35.22
CA PRO A 252 -10.35 3.66 -35.65
C PRO A 252 -9.47 3.32 -34.44
N TYR A 253 -8.53 2.38 -34.63
CA TYR A 253 -7.55 2.00 -33.60
C TYR A 253 -8.18 1.46 -32.31
N TRP A 254 -9.36 0.85 -32.41
CA TRP A 254 -10.10 0.30 -31.28
C TRP A 254 -9.27 -0.65 -30.41
N LEU A 255 -8.36 -1.45 -31.00
CA LEU A 255 -7.57 -2.43 -30.26
C LEU A 255 -6.51 -1.77 -29.35
N PRO A 256 -5.57 -0.95 -29.87
CA PRO A 256 -4.61 -0.27 -29.01
C PRO A 256 -5.27 0.72 -28.05
N LEU A 257 -6.35 1.41 -28.45
CA LEU A 257 -7.08 2.31 -27.58
C LEU A 257 -7.74 1.58 -26.40
N ALA A 258 -8.38 0.44 -26.66
CA ALA A 258 -9.02 -0.35 -25.61
C ALA A 258 -8.00 -0.99 -24.66
N LEU A 259 -6.89 -1.50 -25.20
CA LEU A 259 -5.81 -2.08 -24.39
C LEU A 259 -5.14 -1.00 -23.51
N PHE A 260 -4.90 0.18 -24.07
CA PHE A 260 -4.42 1.33 -23.31
C PHE A 260 -5.41 1.72 -22.20
N CYS A 261 -6.68 1.90 -22.55
CA CYS A 261 -7.73 2.25 -21.60
C CYS A 261 -7.80 1.24 -20.44
N GLY A 262 -7.85 -0.06 -20.73
CA GLY A 262 -7.96 -1.11 -19.71
C GLY A 262 -6.75 -1.18 -18.78
N ILE A 263 -5.52 -1.08 -19.30
CA ILE A 263 -4.30 -1.14 -18.48
C ILE A 263 -4.15 0.12 -17.63
N VAL A 264 -4.25 1.29 -18.26
CA VAL A 264 -4.02 2.59 -17.59
C VAL A 264 -5.07 2.82 -16.50
N SER A 265 -6.35 2.52 -16.79
CA SER A 265 -7.44 2.69 -15.82
C SER A 265 -7.25 1.83 -14.58
N GLN A 266 -6.72 0.63 -14.76
CA GLN A 266 -6.65 -0.35 -13.68
C GLN A 266 -5.37 -0.25 -12.84
N PHE A 267 -4.25 0.15 -13.45
CA PHE A 267 -2.96 0.18 -12.77
C PHE A 267 -2.53 1.58 -12.32
N ILE A 268 -3.15 2.66 -12.81
CA ILE A 268 -2.90 4.02 -12.33
C ILE A 268 -4.07 4.46 -11.43
N PRO A 269 -3.88 4.54 -10.10
CA PRO A 269 -4.95 4.88 -9.17
C PRO A 269 -5.44 6.32 -9.37
N THR A 270 -6.73 6.57 -9.15
CA THR A 270 -7.41 7.89 -9.18
C THR A 270 -7.42 8.60 -10.53
N VAL A 271 -6.30 8.62 -11.25
CA VAL A 271 -6.12 9.35 -12.51
C VAL A 271 -6.25 8.43 -13.73
N GLY A 272 -6.03 7.12 -13.54
CA GLY A 272 -5.98 6.14 -14.63
C GLY A 272 -7.21 6.13 -15.51
N THR A 273 -8.42 6.13 -14.93
CA THR A 273 -9.66 6.15 -15.72
C THR A 273 -9.77 7.41 -16.57
N TYR A 274 -9.36 8.55 -16.06
CA TYR A 274 -9.43 9.81 -16.80
C TYR A 274 -8.43 9.83 -17.95
N ILE A 275 -7.18 9.43 -17.72
CA ILE A 275 -6.15 9.37 -18.77
C ILE A 275 -6.48 8.26 -19.78
N GLY A 276 -6.83 7.07 -19.29
CA GLY A 276 -7.16 5.90 -20.08
C GLY A 276 -8.40 6.12 -20.95
N GLY A 277 -9.40 6.83 -20.44
CA GLY A 277 -10.62 7.18 -21.16
C GLY A 277 -10.51 8.41 -22.07
N ALA A 278 -9.60 9.35 -21.76
CA ALA A 278 -9.41 10.55 -22.59
C ALA A 278 -8.95 10.21 -24.01
N LEU A 279 -8.03 9.24 -24.15
CA LEU A 279 -7.43 8.89 -25.43
C LEU A 279 -8.48 8.33 -26.42
N PRO A 280 -9.32 7.33 -26.06
CA PRO A 280 -10.44 6.89 -26.89
C PRO A 280 -11.44 7.98 -27.25
N VAL A 281 -11.78 8.86 -26.30
CA VAL A 281 -12.71 10.00 -26.54
C VAL A 281 -12.12 10.97 -27.56
N LEU A 282 -10.83 11.28 -27.44
CA LEU A 282 -10.10 12.17 -28.34
C LEU A 282 -10.11 11.64 -29.78
N PHE A 283 -9.78 10.35 -29.96
CA PHE A 283 -9.78 9.74 -31.29
C PHE A 283 -11.19 9.63 -31.87
N ALA A 284 -12.19 9.28 -31.07
CA ALA A 284 -13.59 9.26 -31.53
C ALA A 284 -14.08 10.65 -31.98
N TRP A 285 -13.64 11.72 -31.30
CA TRP A 285 -13.90 13.09 -31.74
C TRP A 285 -13.23 13.40 -33.07
N GLY A 286 -11.92 13.21 -33.15
CA GLY A 286 -11.13 13.60 -34.32
C GLY A 286 -11.46 12.81 -35.59
N SER A 287 -11.94 11.56 -35.48
CA SER A 287 -12.23 10.73 -36.66
C SER A 287 -13.70 10.72 -37.07
N ASN A 288 -14.63 10.76 -36.12
CA ASN A 288 -16.06 10.54 -36.39
C ASN A 288 -16.94 11.72 -35.95
N GLY A 289 -16.36 12.72 -35.26
CA GLY A 289 -17.06 13.91 -34.78
C GLY A 289 -17.51 13.84 -33.33
N ILE A 290 -17.98 14.99 -32.81
CA ILE A 290 -18.23 15.19 -31.37
C ILE A 290 -19.31 14.26 -30.79
N MET A 291 -20.30 13.84 -31.60
CA MET A 291 -21.35 12.91 -31.14
C MET A 291 -20.78 11.53 -30.78
N TYR A 292 -19.79 11.04 -31.51
CA TYR A 292 -19.11 9.79 -31.20
C TYR A 292 -18.27 9.92 -29.94
N ALA A 293 -17.59 11.06 -29.76
CA ALA A 293 -16.85 11.36 -28.54
C ALA A 293 -17.74 11.35 -27.30
N VAL A 294 -18.92 11.96 -27.38
CA VAL A 294 -19.93 11.93 -26.30
C VAL A 294 -20.42 10.50 -26.06
N GLY A 295 -20.65 9.71 -27.12
CA GLY A 295 -21.02 8.30 -27.00
C GLY A 295 -19.96 7.47 -26.26
N VAL A 296 -18.68 7.65 -26.59
CA VAL A 296 -17.55 7.01 -25.89
C VAL A 296 -17.45 7.47 -24.44
N LEU A 297 -17.62 8.76 -24.18
CA LEU A 297 -17.59 9.30 -22.82
C LEU A 297 -18.72 8.73 -21.95
N VAL A 298 -19.94 8.68 -22.47
CA VAL A 298 -21.10 8.07 -21.78
C VAL A 298 -20.82 6.60 -21.51
N TYR A 299 -20.30 5.85 -22.50
CA TYR A 299 -19.91 4.47 -22.31
C TYR A 299 -18.88 4.29 -21.18
N ILE A 300 -17.80 5.09 -21.17
CA ILE A 300 -16.76 5.01 -20.13
C ILE A 300 -17.34 5.31 -18.75
N VAL A 301 -18.20 6.33 -18.63
CA VAL A 301 -18.87 6.66 -17.36
C VAL A 301 -19.75 5.50 -16.90
N VAL A 302 -20.57 4.93 -17.78
CA VAL A 302 -21.43 3.78 -17.45
C VAL A 302 -20.60 2.56 -17.07
N TYR A 303 -19.55 2.25 -17.85
CA TYR A 303 -18.64 1.15 -17.57
C TYR A 303 -17.97 1.32 -16.22
N GLN A 304 -17.48 2.52 -15.89
CA GLN A 304 -16.84 2.79 -14.61
C GLN A 304 -17.80 2.59 -13.44
N GLN A 305 -19.09 2.91 -13.59
CA GLN A 305 -20.08 2.62 -12.55
C GLN A 305 -20.35 1.12 -12.40
N ILE A 306 -20.43 0.38 -13.51
CA ILE A 306 -20.56 -1.09 -13.47
C ILE A 306 -19.33 -1.70 -12.80
N GLU A 307 -18.14 -1.20 -13.12
CA GLU A 307 -16.89 -1.64 -12.52
C GLU A 307 -16.90 -1.39 -11.01
N ASN A 308 -17.21 -0.16 -10.58
CA ASN A 308 -17.19 0.24 -9.18
C ASN A 308 -18.26 -0.47 -8.33
N LEU A 309 -19.46 -0.67 -8.89
CA LEU A 309 -20.60 -1.21 -8.14
C LEU A 309 -20.70 -2.74 -8.18
N ILE A 310 -20.20 -3.39 -9.25
CA ILE A 310 -20.41 -4.82 -9.50
C ILE A 310 -19.09 -5.58 -9.63
N LEU A 311 -18.22 -5.18 -10.57
CA LEU A 311 -17.03 -5.96 -10.89
C LEU A 311 -15.97 -5.89 -9.79
N SER A 312 -15.64 -4.69 -9.35
CA SER A 312 -14.67 -4.43 -8.28
C SER A 312 -15.06 -5.15 -6.99
N PRO A 313 -16.27 -5.00 -6.40
CA PRO A 313 -16.62 -5.72 -5.19
C PRO A 313 -16.81 -7.23 -5.38
N LYS A 314 -16.85 -7.77 -6.61
CA LYS A 314 -16.94 -9.22 -6.86
C LYS A 314 -15.57 -9.86 -7.06
N ILE A 315 -14.65 -9.16 -7.72
CA ILE A 315 -13.32 -9.65 -8.08
C ILE A 315 -12.27 -9.23 -7.05
N SER A 316 -12.47 -8.06 -6.44
CA SER A 316 -11.55 -7.41 -5.49
C SER A 316 -11.93 -7.64 -4.02
N GLN A 317 -12.75 -8.66 -3.70
CA GLN A 317 -13.30 -8.98 -2.36
C GLN A 317 -12.27 -9.13 -1.21
N ARG A 318 -10.98 -8.99 -1.49
CA ARG A 318 -9.87 -9.18 -0.56
C ARG A 318 -8.82 -8.06 -0.63
N THR A 319 -9.18 -6.88 -1.14
CA THR A 319 -8.18 -5.86 -1.48
C THR A 319 -7.87 -4.93 -0.31
N MET A 320 -6.62 -4.45 -0.31
CA MET A 320 -6.00 -3.56 0.68
C MET A 320 -6.87 -2.37 1.08
N ASP A 321 -7.17 -2.27 2.38
CA ASP A 321 -7.70 -1.07 3.02
C ASP A 321 -6.59 0.00 3.15
N LEU A 322 -6.23 0.61 2.02
CA LEU A 322 -5.37 1.79 2.00
C LEU A 322 -6.22 3.05 2.02
N ASN A 323 -5.84 4.01 2.87
CA ASN A 323 -6.39 5.35 2.81
C ASN A 323 -6.11 5.95 1.41
N PRO A 324 -7.12 6.46 0.67
CA PRO A 324 -6.93 7.04 -0.66
C PRO A 324 -5.86 8.12 -0.74
N ALA A 325 -5.70 8.94 0.31
CA ALA A 325 -4.67 9.96 0.36
C ALA A 325 -3.26 9.36 0.42
N VAL A 326 -3.08 8.28 1.20
CA VAL A 326 -1.81 7.56 1.30
C VAL A 326 -1.47 6.87 -0.02
N ALA A 327 -2.47 6.25 -0.65
CA ALA A 327 -2.33 5.67 -1.98
C ALA A 327 -1.89 6.69 -3.04
N PHE A 328 -2.53 7.87 -3.07
CA PHE A 328 -2.19 8.94 -4.00
C PHE A 328 -0.77 9.49 -3.78
N LEU A 329 -0.42 9.82 -2.52
CA LEU A 329 0.91 10.31 -2.18
C LEU A 329 1.99 9.27 -2.48
N ALA A 330 1.74 7.99 -2.23
CA ALA A 330 2.67 6.93 -2.58
C ALA A 330 2.94 6.89 -4.09
N VAL A 331 1.90 6.99 -4.93
CA VAL A 331 2.07 7.02 -6.39
C VAL A 331 2.93 8.20 -6.82
N LEU A 332 2.74 9.37 -6.22
CA LEU A 332 3.56 10.55 -6.51
C LEU A 332 5.03 10.37 -6.08
N VAL A 333 5.26 9.85 -4.86
CA VAL A 333 6.60 9.65 -4.32
C VAL A 333 7.35 8.57 -5.10
N PHE A 334 6.78 7.37 -5.22
CA PHE A 334 7.43 6.28 -5.96
C PHE A 334 7.51 6.59 -7.46
N GLY A 335 6.51 7.28 -8.02
CA GLY A 335 6.53 7.77 -9.39
C GLY A 335 7.65 8.78 -9.65
N GLY A 336 7.90 9.69 -8.71
CA GLY A 336 8.99 10.65 -8.80
C GLY A 336 10.38 10.02 -8.67
N VAL A 337 10.53 9.00 -7.81
CA VAL A 337 11.84 8.35 -7.56
C VAL A 337 12.19 7.29 -8.60
N PHE A 338 11.24 6.45 -9.00
CA PHE A 338 11.46 5.30 -9.87
C PHE A 338 10.71 5.38 -11.21
N GLY A 339 10.14 6.54 -11.55
CA GLY A 339 9.41 6.75 -12.79
C GLY A 339 8.10 5.96 -12.88
N ALA A 340 7.70 5.60 -14.11
CA ALA A 340 6.45 4.88 -14.37
C ALA A 340 6.36 3.53 -13.62
N LEU A 341 7.47 2.80 -13.53
CA LEU A 341 7.53 1.55 -12.76
C LEU A 341 7.30 1.80 -11.27
N GLY A 342 7.88 2.86 -10.70
CA GLY A 342 7.61 3.26 -9.32
C GLY A 342 6.15 3.55 -9.06
N ALA A 343 5.52 4.33 -9.93
CA ALA A 343 4.10 4.66 -9.83
C ALA A 343 3.21 3.40 -9.87
N PHE A 344 3.52 2.45 -10.75
CA PHE A 344 2.82 1.17 -10.86
C PHE A 344 2.97 0.30 -9.60
N LEU A 345 4.17 0.24 -9.03
CA LEU A 345 4.46 -0.59 -7.84
C LEU A 345 4.09 0.10 -6.52
N ALA A 346 3.75 1.39 -6.55
CA ALA A 346 3.50 2.21 -5.36
C ALA A 346 2.45 1.61 -4.43
N LEU A 347 1.33 1.15 -4.97
CA LEU A 347 0.23 0.59 -4.19
C LEU A 347 0.65 -0.70 -3.45
N PRO A 348 1.09 -1.77 -4.17
CA PRO A 348 1.59 -2.98 -3.52
C PRO A 348 2.65 -2.72 -2.46
N ILE A 349 3.64 -1.86 -2.76
CA ILE A 349 4.73 -1.54 -1.82
C ILE A 349 4.17 -0.86 -0.58
N THR A 350 3.28 0.12 -0.75
CA THR A 350 2.74 0.91 0.36
C THR A 350 1.87 0.06 1.29
N ALA A 351 1.03 -0.81 0.75
CA ALA A 351 0.29 -1.73 1.60
C ALA A 351 1.17 -2.79 2.24
N SER A 352 2.21 -3.25 1.54
CA SER A 352 3.17 -4.17 2.16
C SER A 352 3.79 -3.53 3.39
N LEU A 353 4.18 -2.26 3.26
CA LEU A 353 4.73 -1.47 4.36
C LEU A 353 3.70 -1.30 5.48
N GLN A 354 2.45 -0.92 5.16
CA GLN A 354 1.36 -0.78 6.11
C GLN A 354 1.05 -2.09 6.85
N ALA A 355 1.04 -3.23 6.14
CA ALA A 355 0.82 -4.55 6.71
C ALA A 355 1.96 -4.95 7.65
N ILE A 356 3.21 -4.70 7.26
CA ILE A 356 4.37 -4.89 8.13
C ILE A 356 4.23 -4.03 9.38
N PHE A 357 3.91 -2.74 9.24
CA PHE A 357 3.66 -1.87 10.39
C PHE A 357 2.53 -2.39 11.28
N LYS A 358 1.40 -2.88 10.72
CA LYS A 358 0.30 -3.47 11.50
C LYS A 358 0.73 -4.73 12.27
N VAL A 359 1.63 -5.54 11.73
CA VAL A 359 2.13 -6.78 12.35
C VAL A 359 3.14 -6.52 13.46
N TYR A 360 3.97 -5.49 13.31
CA TYR A 360 5.04 -5.17 14.26
C TYR A 360 4.64 -4.11 15.31
N THR A 361 3.57 -3.36 15.10
CA THR A 361 3.08 -2.36 16.05
C THR A 361 2.03 -2.95 16.98
N ILE A 362 2.20 -2.75 18.29
CA ILE A 362 1.17 -3.08 19.29
C ILE A 362 0.05 -2.04 19.16
N ARG A 363 -1.15 -2.47 18.76
CA ARG A 363 -2.34 -1.61 18.84
C ARG A 363 -2.88 -1.66 20.27
N TYR A 364 -2.94 -0.49 20.90
CA TYR A 364 -3.68 -0.32 22.15
C TYR A 364 -5.16 -0.13 21.81
N GLU A 365 -6.05 -0.71 22.61
CA GLU A 365 -7.48 -0.39 22.50
C GLU A 365 -7.65 1.11 22.74
N LEU A 366 -8.32 1.79 21.80
CA LEU A 366 -8.62 3.20 21.96
C LEU A 366 -9.68 3.32 23.05
N VAL A 367 -9.44 4.22 24.01
CA VAL A 367 -10.45 4.60 24.99
C VAL A 367 -11.57 5.31 24.23
N ASP A 368 -12.78 4.74 24.28
CA ASP A 368 -13.97 5.35 23.67
C ASP A 368 -14.28 6.68 24.36
N SER A 369 -13.74 7.77 23.80
CA SER A 369 -13.96 9.12 24.28
C SER A 369 -14.99 9.81 23.40
N PRO A 370 -16.02 10.45 23.97
CA PRO A 370 -16.94 11.30 23.23
C PRO A 370 -16.25 12.43 22.46
N LEU A 371 -15.00 12.78 22.82
CA LEU A 371 -14.18 13.80 22.15
C LEU A 371 -13.49 13.30 20.88
N MET A 372 -13.47 11.98 20.64
CA MET A 372 -12.92 11.38 19.41
C MET A 372 -13.97 11.28 18.29
N ASN A 373 -15.25 11.51 18.60
CA ASN A 373 -16.34 11.43 17.65
C ASN A 373 -16.87 12.83 17.35
N ASP A 374 -17.15 13.10 16.07
CA ASP A 374 -17.83 14.33 15.69
C ASP A 374 -19.21 14.43 16.37
N PRO A 375 -19.66 15.64 16.76
CA PRO A 375 -20.97 15.83 17.35
C PRO A 375 -22.06 15.34 16.39
N LYS A 376 -22.94 14.47 16.89
CA LYS A 376 -24.05 13.93 16.08
C LYS A 376 -24.93 15.10 15.60
N PRO A 377 -25.17 15.26 14.28
CA PRO A 377 -25.94 16.38 13.77
C PRO A 377 -27.39 16.28 14.26
N VAL A 378 -27.91 17.38 14.83
CA VAL A 378 -29.27 17.47 15.39
C VAL A 378 -30.35 17.30 14.32
N LYS A 379 -30.04 17.60 13.05
CA LYS A 379 -30.90 17.35 11.88
C LYS A 379 -30.08 16.77 10.73
N LYS A 380 -30.61 15.72 10.11
CA LYS A 380 -30.08 15.19 8.84
C LYS A 380 -30.34 16.22 7.74
N SER A 381 -29.31 16.54 6.95
CA SER A 381 -29.45 17.36 5.75
C SER A 381 -30.41 16.69 4.76
N LYS A 382 -31.21 17.48 4.01
CA LYS A 382 -32.12 16.96 2.96
C LYS A 382 -31.39 16.11 1.91
N ILE A 383 -30.10 16.40 1.68
CA ILE A 383 -29.24 15.62 0.77
C ILE A 383 -28.95 14.24 1.36
N VAL A 384 -28.68 14.16 2.68
CA VAL A 384 -28.45 12.90 3.40
C VAL A 384 -29.74 12.09 3.48
N ALA A 385 -30.89 12.73 3.74
CA ALA A 385 -32.19 12.08 3.74
C ALA A 385 -32.57 11.55 2.35
N GLY A 386 -32.27 12.29 1.27
CA GLY A 386 -32.47 11.84 -0.10
C GLY A 386 -31.57 10.66 -0.49
N ALA A 387 -30.31 10.67 -0.06
CA ALA A 387 -29.39 9.56 -0.26
C ALA A 387 -29.81 8.30 0.52
N GLU A 388 -30.28 8.44 1.77
CA GLU A 388 -30.85 7.33 2.55
C GLU A 388 -32.11 6.78 1.88
N ALA A 389 -33.02 7.64 1.40
CA ALA A 389 -34.21 7.20 0.70
C ALA A 389 -33.88 6.43 -0.60
N PHE A 390 -32.90 6.88 -1.39
CA PHE A 390 -32.42 6.17 -2.57
C PHE A 390 -31.75 4.84 -2.20
N SER A 391 -30.94 4.83 -1.14
CA SER A 391 -30.31 3.61 -0.63
C SER A 391 -31.36 2.57 -0.22
N ASP A 392 -32.38 3.00 0.54
CA ASP A 392 -33.44 2.13 1.02
C ASP A 392 -34.40 1.66 -0.09
N HIS A 393 -34.69 2.50 -1.09
CA HIS A 393 -35.64 2.16 -2.17
C HIS A 393 -35.02 1.53 -3.41
N VAL A 394 -33.73 1.75 -3.69
CA VAL A 394 -33.09 1.28 -4.93
C VAL A 394 -31.99 0.27 -4.63
N ILE A 395 -31.10 0.59 -3.70
CA ILE A 395 -29.92 -0.26 -3.43
C ILE A 395 -30.29 -1.49 -2.60
N LYS A 396 -31.07 -1.32 -1.53
CA LYS A 396 -31.49 -2.41 -0.62
C LYS A 396 -32.33 -3.50 -1.31
N PRO A 397 -33.38 -3.17 -2.09
CA PRO A 397 -34.20 -4.18 -2.75
C PRO A 397 -33.41 -4.97 -3.80
N MET A 398 -32.49 -4.30 -4.52
CA MET A 398 -31.60 -4.92 -5.50
C MET A 398 -30.56 -5.85 -4.82
N SER A 399 -30.10 -5.49 -3.62
CA SER A 399 -29.24 -6.32 -2.75
C SER A 399 -29.98 -7.53 -2.19
N ASP A 400 -31.25 -7.38 -1.79
CA ASP A 400 -32.05 -8.45 -1.19
C ASP A 400 -32.57 -9.46 -2.20
N HIS A 401 -32.77 -9.06 -3.47
CA HIS A 401 -33.17 -9.96 -4.55
C HIS A 401 -31.98 -10.63 -5.27
N MET A 402 -30.75 -10.34 -4.86
CA MET A 402 -29.57 -11.02 -5.41
C MET A 402 -29.49 -12.46 -4.87
N PRO A 403 -29.28 -13.48 -5.75
CA PRO A 403 -29.17 -14.86 -5.30
C PRO A 403 -28.04 -15.01 -4.27
N ARG A 404 -28.19 -15.93 -3.31
CA ARG A 404 -27.25 -16.14 -2.19
C ARG A 404 -25.79 -16.40 -2.64
N ALA A 405 -25.57 -16.83 -3.88
CA ALA A 405 -24.24 -16.98 -4.49
C ALA A 405 -23.64 -15.68 -5.07
N ALA A 406 -24.48 -14.66 -5.32
CA ALA A 406 -24.10 -13.32 -5.76
C ALA A 406 -24.02 -12.30 -4.60
N ARG A 407 -24.66 -12.59 -3.46
CA ARG A 407 -24.25 -12.02 -2.17
C ARG A 407 -22.81 -12.47 -1.94
N GLY A 408 -21.87 -11.60 -2.27
CA GLY A 408 -20.48 -11.78 -1.89
C GLY A 408 -20.40 -12.07 -0.39
N SER A 409 -19.27 -12.62 0.05
CA SER A 409 -18.97 -12.86 1.46
C SER A 409 -18.95 -11.57 2.31
N SER A 410 -19.58 -10.48 1.89
CA SER A 410 -19.69 -9.20 2.60
C SER A 410 -20.51 -9.29 3.89
N ALA A 411 -21.37 -10.31 4.05
CA ALA A 411 -21.97 -10.64 5.36
C ALA A 411 -21.00 -11.38 6.31
N ARG A 412 -19.79 -11.68 5.85
CA ARG A 412 -18.64 -12.18 6.62
C ARG A 412 -17.42 -11.32 6.31
N VAL A 413 -17.48 -10.03 6.63
CA VAL A 413 -16.27 -9.23 6.78
C VAL A 413 -16.12 -8.91 8.25
N PRO A 414 -15.18 -9.60 8.90
CA PRO A 414 -14.18 -8.89 9.68
C PRO A 414 -12.89 -8.92 8.87
N SER A 415 -12.35 -7.75 8.50
CA SER A 415 -10.98 -7.64 7.99
C SER A 415 -9.94 -7.96 9.08
N ASP A 416 -10.37 -8.18 10.31
CA ASP A 416 -9.59 -8.80 11.37
C ASP A 416 -9.71 -10.34 11.42
N ASP A 417 -10.72 -11.01 10.85
CA ASP A 417 -10.92 -12.47 11.03
C ASP A 417 -9.78 -13.32 10.44
N ASN A 418 -9.19 -12.90 9.32
CA ASN A 418 -8.02 -13.57 8.77
C ASN A 418 -6.75 -13.22 9.56
N PHE A 419 -6.65 -11.99 10.07
CA PHE A 419 -5.56 -11.61 10.95
C PHE A 419 -5.65 -12.38 12.26
N GLU A 420 -6.84 -12.53 12.82
CA GLU A 420 -7.18 -13.31 14.01
C GLU A 420 -6.99 -14.80 13.78
N ARG A 421 -7.50 -15.38 12.69
CA ARG A 421 -7.21 -16.78 12.34
C ARG A 421 -5.73 -17.04 12.15
N LEU A 422 -5.00 -16.15 11.49
CA LEU A 422 -3.54 -16.25 11.38
C LEU A 422 -2.89 -16.05 12.77
N ARG A 423 -3.38 -15.12 13.59
CA ARG A 423 -2.91 -14.86 14.96
C ARG A 423 -3.13 -16.04 15.89
N GLU A 424 -4.27 -16.73 15.78
CA GLU A 424 -4.61 -17.99 16.44
C GLU A 424 -3.68 -19.10 15.97
N LEU A 425 -3.49 -19.25 14.65
CA LEU A 425 -2.56 -20.23 14.07
C LEU A 425 -1.12 -20.03 14.57
N TYR A 426 -0.73 -18.78 14.79
CA TYR A 426 0.61 -18.39 15.23
C TYR A 426 0.71 -18.09 16.74
N GLN A 427 -0.36 -18.30 17.54
CA GLN A 427 -0.47 -18.01 18.99
C GLN A 427 0.38 -16.80 19.44
N MET A 428 0.06 -15.61 18.95
CA MET A 428 0.78 -14.40 19.38
C MET A 428 0.30 -13.94 20.77
N PRO A 429 1.19 -13.49 21.66
CA PRO A 429 0.80 -12.90 22.93
C PRO A 429 -0.17 -11.72 22.71
N THR A 430 -1.23 -11.69 23.47
CA THR A 430 -2.20 -10.58 23.55
C THR A 430 -1.57 -9.42 24.30
N ALA A 431 -2.11 -8.20 24.16
CA ALA A 431 -1.62 -7.06 24.97
C ALA A 431 -1.69 -7.39 26.48
N GLU A 432 -2.72 -8.14 26.90
CA GLU A 432 -2.87 -8.69 28.26
C GLU A 432 -1.75 -9.66 28.66
N ASP A 433 -1.29 -10.51 27.73
CA ASP A 433 -0.20 -11.47 27.99
C ASP A 433 1.17 -10.77 28.14
N LEU A 434 1.31 -9.58 27.52
CA LEU A 434 2.51 -8.75 27.64
C LEU A 434 2.48 -7.90 28.92
N ASP A 435 1.29 -7.44 29.33
CA ASP A 435 1.09 -6.64 30.55
C ASP A 435 1.23 -7.48 31.84
N GLY A 436 0.95 -8.80 31.76
CA GLY A 436 1.20 -9.75 32.85
C GLY A 436 2.69 -10.03 33.14
N SER A 437 3.60 -9.65 32.24
CA SER A 437 5.04 -9.80 32.41
C SER A 437 5.64 -8.52 32.98
N GLN A 438 5.62 -8.41 34.31
CA GLN A 438 6.25 -7.34 35.13
C GLN A 438 5.49 -6.01 35.18
N THR A 439 4.35 -5.96 35.89
CA THR A 439 3.99 -4.79 36.70
C THR A 439 3.29 -5.26 37.98
N VAL A 440 3.81 -4.83 39.13
CA VAL A 440 3.24 -5.09 40.46
C VAL A 440 1.82 -4.52 40.52
N ALA A 441 0.85 -5.35 40.90
CA ALA A 441 -0.56 -4.99 40.96
C ALA A 441 -0.83 -3.84 41.94
N ILE A 442 -1.40 -2.74 41.44
CA ILE A 442 -2.09 -1.74 42.27
C ILE A 442 -3.57 -2.19 42.35
N PRO A 443 -4.13 -2.47 43.54
CA PRO A 443 -5.50 -2.93 43.64
C PRO A 443 -6.49 -1.80 43.29
N LYS A 444 -7.25 -1.98 42.19
CA LYS A 444 -8.44 -1.17 41.88
C LYS A 444 -9.56 -1.52 42.86
N ARG A 445 -9.85 -0.63 43.82
CA ARG A 445 -11.17 -0.61 44.47
C ARG A 445 -12.08 0.34 43.68
N VAL A 446 -13.00 -0.24 42.91
CA VAL A 446 -14.15 0.46 42.31
C VAL A 446 -15.37 0.14 43.17
N PRO A 447 -16.09 1.13 43.74
CA PRO A 447 -17.37 0.87 44.39
C PRO A 447 -18.45 0.58 43.34
N PRO A 448 -19.41 -0.32 43.62
CA PRO A 448 -20.41 -0.75 42.64
C PRO A 448 -21.41 0.36 42.35
N ALA A 449 -21.71 0.55 41.07
CA ALA A 449 -22.81 1.38 40.61
C ALA A 449 -24.14 0.85 41.15
N THR A 450 -24.76 1.60 42.08
CA THR A 450 -26.16 1.40 42.47
C THR A 450 -27.00 2.46 41.78
N GLY A 451 -28.01 2.01 41.04
CA GLY A 451 -28.91 2.86 40.27
C GLY A 451 -29.72 3.81 41.14
N GLY A 452 -29.86 5.04 40.68
CA GLY A 452 -30.74 6.05 41.27
C GLY A 452 -30.48 7.40 40.64
N LYS A 453 -31.46 7.94 39.91
CA LYS A 453 -31.44 9.32 39.38
C LYS A 453 -31.32 10.30 40.57
N PRO A 454 -30.49 11.36 40.51
CA PRO A 454 -30.68 12.49 41.38
C PRO A 454 -31.68 13.46 40.74
N VAL A 455 -32.83 13.58 41.38
CA VAL A 455 -33.79 14.67 41.23
C VAL A 455 -33.16 15.93 41.81
N LEU A 456 -33.15 17.03 41.05
CA LEU A 456 -32.84 18.37 41.55
C LEU A 456 -34.14 19.18 41.60
N ALA A 457 -34.62 19.43 42.81
CA ALA A 457 -35.61 20.44 43.19
C ALA A 457 -35.46 20.60 44.71
N GLY A 458 -35.38 21.75 45.34
CA GLY A 458 -35.44 23.16 44.97
C GLY A 458 -35.45 23.90 46.32
N ALA A 459 -34.91 25.12 46.37
CA ALA A 459 -35.07 25.98 47.54
C ALA A 459 -35.18 27.44 47.06
N GLU A 460 -36.41 27.93 47.08
CA GLU A 460 -36.81 29.35 47.24
C GLU A 460 -37.78 29.34 48.44
N PRO A 461 -37.91 30.41 49.26
CA PRO A 461 -38.11 31.78 48.78
C PRO A 461 -37.39 32.88 49.60
N ASP A 462 -37.30 34.09 49.04
CA ASP A 462 -38.00 35.24 49.60
C ASP A 462 -37.93 36.47 48.66
N ASN A 463 -39.03 37.20 48.69
CA ASN A 463 -39.49 38.24 47.79
C ASN A 463 -39.12 39.63 48.35
N GLU A 464 -38.59 40.55 47.54
CA GLU A 464 -38.88 42.00 47.65
C GLU A 464 -38.30 42.80 46.46
N ASP A 465 -39.23 43.35 45.67
CA ASP A 465 -39.29 44.64 44.96
C ASP A 465 -38.15 45.22 44.07
N ILE A 466 -38.56 45.54 42.83
CA ILE A 466 -37.92 46.33 41.74
C ILE A 466 -38.01 47.85 42.10
N PRO A 467 -37.04 48.78 41.79
CA PRO A 467 -36.54 49.10 40.43
C PRO A 467 -35.05 49.49 40.27
N GLY A 468 -34.55 49.49 39.01
CA GLY A 468 -33.17 49.87 38.59
C GLY A 468 -32.86 51.37 38.61
N PRO A 469 -31.89 51.93 37.83
CA PRO A 469 -30.81 51.36 37.01
C PRO A 469 -29.38 51.86 37.43
N ASP A 470 -28.39 51.58 36.59
CA ASP A 470 -27.07 52.23 36.44
C ASP A 470 -25.83 51.79 37.26
N ASP A 471 -24.73 51.79 36.50
CA ASP A 471 -23.32 52.01 36.79
C ASP A 471 -22.48 51.05 37.66
N GLY A 472 -21.48 50.47 36.98
CA GLY A 472 -20.07 50.73 37.32
C GLY A 472 -19.42 49.91 38.44
N PRO A 473 -18.07 49.80 38.45
CA PRO A 473 -17.38 48.57 38.82
C PRO A 473 -16.54 48.70 40.11
N GLU A 474 -15.63 47.73 40.30
CA GLU A 474 -14.60 47.61 41.35
C GLU A 474 -15.06 46.94 42.65
N ALA A 475 -14.21 46.27 43.43
CA ALA A 475 -12.95 45.56 43.29
C ALA A 475 -12.64 45.09 44.72
N ALA A 476 -11.87 44.01 44.86
CA ALA A 476 -11.07 43.71 46.06
C ALA A 476 -11.88 43.30 47.32
N THR A 477 -11.43 42.46 48.25
CA THR A 477 -10.19 41.72 48.46
C THR A 477 -10.42 40.82 49.67
N ALA A 478 -9.64 39.72 49.73
CA ALA A 478 -8.99 39.17 50.92
C ALA A 478 -9.88 38.60 52.05
N ALA A 479 -9.70 37.31 52.32
CA ALA A 479 -8.91 36.82 53.47
C ALA A 479 -9.82 36.57 54.70
N ALA A 480 -9.60 35.62 55.59
CA ALA A 480 -8.68 34.50 55.75
C ALA A 480 -9.14 33.76 57.02
N ALA A 481 -8.45 32.65 57.31
CA ALA A 481 -8.25 32.07 58.65
C ALA A 481 -9.42 31.25 59.21
N ALA A 482 -9.23 29.93 59.34
CA ALA A 482 -8.66 29.24 60.54
C ALA A 482 -9.78 28.89 61.52
N GLY A 483 -9.85 27.74 62.19
CA GLY A 483 -8.95 26.61 62.41
C GLY A 483 -9.56 25.79 63.57
N HIS A 484 -8.93 24.66 63.89
CA HIS A 484 -9.19 23.77 65.05
C HIS A 484 -10.51 22.97 65.03
N GLY A 485 -10.58 21.72 65.49
CA GLY A 485 -9.63 20.84 66.18
C GLY A 485 -10.40 19.78 67.00
N THR A 486 -9.74 18.66 67.34
CA THR A 486 -10.07 17.66 68.41
C THR A 486 -11.32 16.78 68.17
N ALA A 487 -11.47 15.53 68.63
CA ALA A 487 -10.73 14.57 69.48
C ALA A 487 -11.43 13.18 69.33
N THR A 488 -10.69 12.09 69.09
CA THR A 488 -10.49 10.88 69.96
C THR A 488 -11.71 10.18 70.59
N ASP A 489 -11.91 8.89 70.26
CA ASP A 489 -11.90 7.66 71.13
C ASP A 489 -12.34 6.46 70.25
N GLY A 490 -12.00 5.18 70.42
CA GLY A 490 -11.31 4.45 71.46
C GLY A 490 -10.94 3.03 70.95
N THR A 491 -10.13 2.34 71.72
CA THR A 491 -9.40 1.09 71.47
C THR A 491 -10.19 -0.17 71.80
N ASP A 492 -9.89 -1.30 71.12
CA ASP A 492 -9.85 -2.63 71.76
C ASP A 492 -8.95 -3.63 71.01
N ALA A 493 -8.42 -4.59 71.78
CA ALA A 493 -7.12 -5.22 71.63
C ALA A 493 -7.10 -6.64 70.99
N VAL A 494 -6.06 -6.87 70.17
CA VAL A 494 -5.08 -7.99 70.20
C VAL A 494 -5.51 -9.44 69.90
N ALA A 495 -4.94 -9.98 68.81
CA ALA A 495 -4.38 -11.35 68.75
C ALA A 495 -3.26 -11.44 67.68
N SER A 496 -2.06 -11.79 68.11
CA SER A 496 -0.80 -11.86 67.37
C SER A 496 -0.51 -13.24 66.76
N LYS A 497 0.04 -13.31 65.54
CA LYS A 497 1.08 -14.28 65.06
C LYS A 497 1.56 -13.93 63.62
N PRO A 498 2.72 -14.44 63.16
CA PRO A 498 3.79 -13.59 62.61
C PRO A 498 3.89 -13.58 61.07
N ASN A 499 4.50 -12.50 60.60
CA ASN A 499 4.99 -12.29 59.25
C ASN A 499 6.21 -13.18 58.94
N THR A 500 6.13 -13.99 57.88
CA THR A 500 7.31 -14.54 57.19
C THR A 500 7.08 -14.49 55.67
N ASP A 501 7.38 -13.34 55.08
CA ASP A 501 7.64 -13.19 53.65
C ASP A 501 8.97 -13.84 53.28
N ASN A 502 8.94 -14.96 52.53
CA ASN A 502 9.96 -15.35 51.54
C ASN A 502 9.53 -16.60 50.74
N PRO A 503 9.27 -16.49 49.42
CA PRO A 503 9.36 -17.63 48.52
C PRO A 503 10.35 -17.35 47.37
N ARG A 504 11.64 -17.28 47.67
CA ARG A 504 12.73 -17.60 46.72
C ARG A 504 13.47 -18.85 47.17
N SER A 505 12.85 -20.00 46.97
CA SER A 505 13.54 -21.30 47.01
C SER A 505 12.76 -22.32 46.18
N GLY A 506 13.08 -22.43 44.88
CA GLY A 506 12.37 -23.34 43.99
C GLY A 506 12.95 -23.52 42.58
N TRP A 507 14.23 -23.20 42.37
CA TRP A 507 14.94 -23.58 41.14
C TRP A 507 16.20 -24.36 41.53
N ARG A 508 16.08 -25.68 41.45
CA ARG A 508 17.18 -26.61 41.23
C ARG A 508 16.73 -27.62 40.20
#